data_AF-A0A7T3T292-F1
#
_entry.id   AF-A0A7T3T292-F1
#
_cell.length_a   1.000
_cell.length_b   1.000
_cell.length_c   1.000
_cell.angle_alpha   90.00
_cell.angle_beta   90.00
_cell.angle_gamma   90.00
#
_symmetry.space_group_name_H-M   'P 1'
#
loop_
_entity.id
_entity.type
_entity.pdbx_description
1 polymer ?
#
loop_
_entity_poly.entity_id
_entity_poly.type
_entity_poly.pdbx_seq_one_letter_code
_entity_poly.pdbx_strand_id
1 'polypeptide(L)'
;MDSKVLSFIEEVPSQSRPRERLLEYGEKALSDHELLAIILRTGTRNEHVLQLSMRLLQRFENLAGLSLASIDELQEVAGIGTIKAVELKAVIELGLRITASNLPKFGKIRSTLDIGNWMKLTMKDFHQEHLIAVFLNTKNEILKHKNIFIGTVNSSVAHPRESTKCSLLKR
;
A
#
# COMPACT_ATOMS: atom_id res chain seq x y z
N MET A 1 -3.26 24.02 -44.73
CA MET A 1 -4.15 23.14 -43.92
C MET A 1 -3.31 22.48 -42.82
N ASP A 2 -2.45 23.22 -42.13
CA ASP A 2 -2.73 24.20 -41.06
C ASP A 2 -3.34 23.57 -39.80
N SER A 3 -2.40 23.26 -38.90
CA SER A 3 -2.43 23.64 -37.49
C SER A 3 -3.67 23.23 -36.67
N LYS A 4 -3.68 21.97 -36.21
CA LYS A 4 -4.50 21.56 -35.06
C LYS A 4 -3.84 20.50 -34.17
N VAL A 5 -2.53 20.65 -33.93
CA VAL A 5 -1.81 19.93 -32.86
C VAL A 5 -1.43 20.93 -31.75
N LEU A 6 -2.39 21.77 -31.37
CA LEU A 6 -2.28 22.57 -30.15
C LEU A 6 -2.41 21.60 -28.96
N SER A 7 -1.24 21.27 -28.42
CA SER A 7 -0.97 21.29 -26.97
C SER A 7 -2.07 20.70 -26.08
N PHE A 8 -2.16 19.36 -26.00
CA PHE A 8 -2.88 18.63 -24.93
C PHE A 8 -2.43 19.01 -23.49
N ILE A 9 -1.41 19.85 -23.34
CA ILE A 9 -0.91 20.40 -22.07
C ILE A 9 -1.70 21.66 -21.65
N GLU A 10 -2.38 22.35 -22.56
CA GLU A 10 -3.15 23.56 -22.24
C GLU A 10 -4.60 23.28 -21.79
N GLU A 11 -5.13 22.08 -22.01
CA GLU A 11 -6.54 21.75 -21.70
C GLU A 11 -6.76 20.93 -20.43
N VAL A 12 -5.70 20.44 -19.75
CA VAL A 12 -5.87 19.78 -18.45
C VAL A 12 -5.81 20.85 -17.36
N PRO A 13 -6.93 21.16 -16.67
CA PRO A 13 -6.93 22.12 -15.58
C PRO A 13 -5.83 21.78 -14.59
N SER A 14 -5.20 22.77 -13.96
CA SER A 14 -4.15 22.56 -12.95
C SER A 14 -4.58 21.55 -11.86
N GLN A 15 -5.86 21.57 -11.50
CA GLN A 15 -6.50 20.65 -10.54
C GLN A 15 -6.62 19.19 -11.03
N SER A 16 -6.46 18.94 -12.32
CA SER A 16 -6.54 17.61 -12.94
C SER A 16 -5.18 16.98 -13.19
N ARG A 17 -4.08 17.68 -12.88
CA ARG A 17 -2.73 17.13 -13.04
C ARG A 17 -2.41 16.13 -11.92
N PRO A 18 -1.78 14.99 -12.24
CA PRO A 18 -1.57 13.92 -11.25
C PRO A 18 -0.84 14.36 -9.97
N ARG A 19 0.20 15.20 -10.06
CA ARG A 19 0.99 15.59 -8.86
C ARG A 19 0.19 16.49 -7.94
N GLU A 20 -0.54 17.42 -8.52
CA GLU A 20 -1.40 18.39 -7.87
C GLU A 20 -2.56 17.66 -7.19
N ARG A 21 -3.17 16.68 -7.89
CA ARG A 21 -4.16 15.79 -7.30
C ARG A 21 -3.62 14.94 -6.16
N LEU A 22 -2.38 14.45 -6.27
CA LEU A 22 -1.75 13.68 -5.20
C LEU A 22 -1.55 14.55 -3.95
N LEU A 23 -1.19 15.83 -4.12
CA LEU A 23 -1.06 16.79 -3.01
C LEU A 23 -2.40 17.16 -2.38
N GLU A 24 -3.45 17.31 -3.18
CA GLU A 24 -4.77 17.78 -2.70
C GLU A 24 -5.65 16.66 -2.15
N TYR A 25 -5.67 15.50 -2.81
CA TYR A 25 -6.59 14.39 -2.52
C TYR A 25 -5.89 13.12 -2.02
N GLY A 26 -4.55 13.08 -2.02
CA GLY A 26 -3.75 11.93 -1.60
C GLY A 26 -3.59 10.86 -2.69
N GLU A 27 -2.67 9.93 -2.45
CA GLU A 27 -2.28 8.89 -3.42
C GLU A 27 -3.43 7.93 -3.77
N LYS A 28 -4.40 7.75 -2.87
CA LYS A 28 -5.55 6.86 -3.08
C LYS A 28 -6.58 7.40 -4.06
N ALA A 29 -6.53 8.69 -4.37
CA ALA A 29 -7.43 9.33 -5.33
C ALA A 29 -6.94 9.22 -6.78
N LEU A 30 -5.73 8.67 -6.98
CA LEU A 30 -5.12 8.49 -8.28
C LEU A 30 -5.33 7.06 -8.77
N SER A 31 -5.48 6.95 -10.09
CA SER A 31 -5.45 5.68 -10.79
C SER A 31 -4.02 5.21 -11.08
N ASP A 32 -3.86 3.93 -11.41
CA ASP A 32 -2.54 3.32 -11.67
C ASP A 32 -1.73 4.06 -12.76
N HIS A 33 -2.40 4.49 -13.84
CA HIS A 33 -1.72 5.21 -14.92
C HIS A 33 -1.29 6.63 -14.49
N GLU A 34 -2.02 7.27 -13.57
CA GLU A 34 -1.62 8.57 -13.01
C GLU A 34 -0.40 8.42 -12.11
N LEU A 35 -0.35 7.37 -11.27
CA LEU A 35 0.81 7.06 -10.44
C LEU A 35 2.05 6.77 -11.31
N LEU A 36 1.88 5.97 -12.36
CA LEU A 36 2.94 5.72 -13.34
C LEU A 36 3.39 7.01 -14.05
N ALA A 37 2.45 7.88 -14.41
CA ALA A 37 2.78 9.14 -15.07
C ALA A 37 3.63 10.06 -14.19
N ILE A 38 3.37 10.07 -12.87
CA ILE A 38 4.20 10.81 -11.90
C ILE A 38 5.63 10.25 -11.88
N ILE A 39 5.77 8.93 -11.83
CA ILE A 39 7.06 8.22 -11.79
C ILE A 39 7.85 8.46 -13.10
N LEU A 40 7.19 8.33 -14.25
CA LEU A 40 7.83 8.51 -15.56
C LEU A 40 8.20 9.97 -15.85
N ARG A 41 7.56 10.92 -15.16
CA ARG A 41 7.75 12.38 -15.20
C ARG A 41 7.42 13.07 -16.52
N THR A 42 7.87 12.52 -17.64
CA THR A 42 7.76 13.11 -18.97
C THR A 42 7.36 12.05 -20.00
N GLY A 43 6.65 12.51 -21.03
CA GLY A 43 6.25 11.68 -22.16
C GLY A 43 7.38 11.56 -23.19
N THR A 44 6.99 11.44 -24.45
CA THR A 44 7.90 11.61 -25.60
C THR A 44 7.62 12.96 -26.27
N ARG A 45 8.33 13.26 -27.35
CA ARG A 45 8.04 14.44 -28.18
C ARG A 45 6.61 14.42 -28.75
N ASN A 46 6.06 13.24 -29.01
CA ASN A 46 4.80 13.06 -29.74
C ASN A 46 3.67 12.52 -28.86
N GLU A 47 3.95 12.17 -27.61
CA GLU A 47 3.00 11.47 -26.74
C GLU A 47 3.12 11.98 -25.31
N HIS A 48 1.98 12.34 -24.71
CA HIS A 48 1.96 12.81 -23.33
C HIS A 48 2.20 11.67 -22.34
N VAL A 49 2.78 11.98 -21.17
CA VAL A 49 3.14 10.96 -20.18
C VAL A 49 1.95 10.13 -19.71
N LEU A 50 0.76 10.73 -19.59
CA LEU A 50 -0.48 10.01 -19.23
C LEU A 50 -0.86 8.95 -20.28
N GLN A 51 -0.74 9.29 -21.57
CA GLN A 51 -1.03 8.35 -22.65
C GLN A 51 0.01 7.23 -22.69
N LEU A 52 1.29 7.58 -22.51
CA LEU A 52 2.38 6.61 -22.39
C LEU A 52 2.11 5.62 -21.24
N SER A 53 1.71 6.11 -20.06
CA SER A 53 1.39 5.28 -18.89
C SER A 53 0.18 4.37 -19.12
N MET A 54 -0.87 4.87 -19.77
CA MET A 54 -2.02 4.04 -20.15
C MET A 54 -1.62 2.93 -21.12
N ARG A 55 -0.84 3.25 -22.16
CA ARG A 55 -0.36 2.27 -23.13
C ARG A 55 0.52 1.21 -22.49
N LEU A 56 1.36 1.62 -21.53
CA LEU A 56 2.20 0.70 -20.78
C LEU A 56 1.36 -0.34 -20.02
N LEU A 57 0.30 0.10 -19.32
CA LEU A 57 -0.62 -0.80 -18.64
C LEU A 57 -1.40 -1.69 -19.61
N GLN A 58 -1.80 -1.17 -20.77
CA GLN A 58 -2.46 -1.98 -21.80
C GLN A 58 -1.54 -3.07 -22.37
N ARG A 59 -0.27 -2.74 -22.63
CA ARG A 59 0.72 -3.69 -23.18
C ARG A 59 0.99 -4.85 -22.23
N PHE A 60 1.03 -4.58 -20.93
CA PHE A 60 1.30 -5.60 -19.91
C PHE A 60 0.04 -6.03 -19.13
N GLU A 61 -1.14 -5.71 -19.66
CA GLU A 61 -2.49 -5.96 -19.13
C GLU A 61 -2.83 -5.28 -17.80
N ASN A 62 -1.93 -5.33 -16.81
CA ASN A 62 -2.12 -4.78 -15.46
C ASN A 62 -0.76 -4.55 -14.75
N LEU A 63 -0.79 -4.05 -13.52
CA LEU A 63 0.40 -3.82 -12.70
C LEU A 63 1.21 -5.09 -12.41
N ALA A 64 0.56 -6.26 -12.28
CA ALA A 64 1.26 -7.51 -12.03
C ALA A 64 2.05 -7.94 -13.28
N GLY A 65 1.46 -7.88 -14.47
CA GLY A 65 2.17 -8.12 -15.72
C GLY A 65 3.33 -7.14 -15.91
N LEU A 66 3.11 -5.86 -15.61
CA LEU A 66 4.17 -4.85 -15.66
C LEU A 66 5.33 -5.16 -14.70
N SER A 67 5.04 -5.69 -13.51
CA SER A 67 6.07 -6.02 -12.52
C SER A 67 7.02 -7.13 -12.99
N LEU A 68 6.50 -8.07 -13.78
CA LEU A 68 7.23 -9.22 -14.31
C LEU A 68 8.06 -8.90 -15.56
N ALA A 69 7.73 -7.81 -16.26
CA ALA A 69 8.45 -7.40 -17.46
C ALA A 69 9.95 -7.22 -17.21
N SER A 70 10.75 -7.75 -18.14
CA SER A 70 12.19 -7.53 -18.22
C SER A 70 12.51 -6.11 -18.71
N ILE A 71 13.76 -5.68 -18.55
CA ILE A 71 14.21 -4.37 -19.05
C ILE A 71 14.08 -4.31 -20.57
N ASP A 72 14.40 -5.39 -21.28
CA ASP A 72 14.33 -5.46 -22.73
C ASP A 72 12.88 -5.32 -23.24
N GLU A 73 11.94 -6.06 -22.63
CA GLU A 73 10.50 -5.94 -22.96
C GLU A 73 9.94 -4.54 -22.66
N LEU A 74 10.40 -3.90 -21.58
CA LEU A 74 10.02 -2.51 -21.28
C LEU A 74 10.53 -1.55 -22.35
N GLN A 75 11.75 -1.78 -22.87
CA GLN A 75 12.36 -0.96 -23.91
C GLN A 75 11.71 -1.11 -25.29
N GLU A 76 10.97 -2.19 -25.53
CA GLU A 76 10.15 -2.33 -26.75
C GLU A 76 9.02 -1.30 -26.80
N VAL A 77 8.61 -0.75 -25.65
CA VAL A 77 7.60 0.30 -25.60
C VAL A 77 8.22 1.64 -26.01
N ALA A 78 7.76 2.17 -27.14
CA ALA A 78 8.17 3.49 -27.62
C ALA A 78 8.07 4.55 -26.49
N GLY A 79 9.15 5.29 -26.25
CA GLY A 79 9.19 6.29 -25.18
C GLY A 79 9.65 5.79 -23.80
N ILE A 80 9.90 4.49 -23.65
CA ILE A 80 10.56 3.88 -22.50
C ILE A 80 11.98 3.49 -22.93
N GLY A 81 12.92 4.41 -22.72
CA GLY A 81 14.35 4.09 -22.88
C GLY A 81 14.91 3.39 -21.64
N THR A 82 16.19 3.06 -21.68
CA THR A 82 16.91 2.40 -20.59
C THR A 82 16.71 3.08 -19.23
N ILE A 83 16.76 4.41 -19.20
CA ILE A 83 16.61 5.20 -17.96
C ILE A 83 15.24 4.94 -17.32
N LYS A 84 14.15 5.12 -18.08
CA LYS A 84 12.78 4.91 -17.58
C LYS A 84 12.50 3.45 -17.23
N ALA A 85 13.06 2.51 -17.99
CA ALA A 85 12.93 1.08 -17.68
C ALA A 85 13.59 0.73 -16.34
N VAL A 86 14.81 1.22 -16.10
CA VAL A 86 15.52 1.02 -14.83
C VAL A 86 14.77 1.69 -13.67
N GLU A 87 14.27 2.92 -13.85
CA GLU A 87 13.46 3.61 -12.84
C GLU A 87 12.20 2.82 -12.48
N LEU A 88 11.49 2.28 -13.47
CA LEU A 88 10.32 1.43 -13.24
C LEU A 88 10.67 0.17 -12.45
N LYS A 89 11.72 -0.55 -12.85
CA LYS A 89 12.16 -1.75 -12.11
C LYS A 89 12.57 -1.42 -10.68
N ALA A 90 13.24 -0.29 -10.46
CA ALA A 90 13.63 0.16 -9.12
C ALA A 90 12.41 0.45 -8.24
N VAL A 91 11.40 1.16 -8.76
CA VAL A 91 10.17 1.47 -7.99
C VAL A 91 9.37 0.21 -7.69
N ILE A 92 9.26 -0.71 -8.65
CA ILE A 92 8.56 -1.99 -8.46
C ILE A 92 9.25 -2.82 -7.38
N GLU A 93 10.58 -2.98 -7.47
CA GLU A 93 11.36 -3.68 -6.45
C GLU A 93 11.24 -3.01 -5.08
N LEU A 94 11.21 -1.68 -5.02
CA LEU A 94 10.98 -0.95 -3.78
C LEU A 94 9.58 -1.26 -3.21
N GLY A 95 8.54 -1.29 -4.04
CA GLY A 95 7.18 -1.68 -3.62
C GLY A 95 7.12 -3.12 -3.10
N LEU A 96 7.83 -4.05 -3.76
CA LEU A 96 7.97 -5.43 -3.31
C LEU A 96 8.69 -5.51 -1.95
N ARG A 97 9.78 -4.75 -1.77
CA ARG A 97 10.50 -4.67 -0.49
C ARG A 97 9.68 -4.01 0.60
N ILE A 98 8.88 -3.01 0.30
CA ILE A 98 7.96 -2.39 1.27
C ILE A 98 6.93 -3.44 1.73
N THR A 99 6.36 -4.19 0.78
CA THR A 99 5.38 -5.24 1.08
C THR A 99 6.01 -6.41 1.85
N ALA A 100 7.22 -6.80 1.49
CA ALA A 100 7.99 -7.84 2.15
C ALA A 100 8.61 -7.38 3.48
N SER A 101 8.81 -6.07 3.65
CA SER A 101 9.17 -5.45 4.92
C SER A 101 7.94 -5.50 5.80
N ASN A 102 7.73 -6.66 6.40
CA ASN A 102 7.00 -6.76 7.64
C ASN A 102 7.71 -5.83 8.62
N LEU A 103 7.29 -4.56 8.69
CA LEU A 103 7.34 -3.86 9.96
C LEU A 103 6.19 -4.48 10.75
N PRO A 104 6.45 -5.45 11.64
CA PRO A 104 5.39 -5.86 12.55
C PRO A 104 5.01 -4.60 13.33
N LYS A 105 3.81 -4.09 13.08
CA LYS A 105 3.29 -2.85 13.68
C LYS A 105 3.43 -2.84 15.20
N PHE A 106 3.49 -4.02 15.81
CA PHE A 106 3.63 -4.23 17.25
C PHE A 106 4.84 -5.11 17.63
N GLY A 107 5.73 -5.45 16.70
CA GLY A 107 6.89 -6.32 16.96
C GLY A 107 6.63 -7.83 16.77
N LYS A 108 7.69 -8.62 16.95
CA LYS A 108 7.69 -10.08 16.89
C LYS A 108 7.91 -10.65 18.28
N ILE A 109 7.07 -11.59 18.69
CA ILE A 109 7.19 -12.28 19.98
C ILE A 109 8.07 -13.52 19.77
N ARG A 110 9.26 -13.52 20.36
CA ARG A 110 10.20 -14.67 20.29
C ARG A 110 10.19 -15.48 21.58
N SER A 111 9.68 -14.91 22.67
CA SER A 111 9.64 -15.54 23.98
C SER A 111 8.44 -15.06 24.81
N THR A 112 8.12 -15.78 25.88
CA THR A 112 7.13 -15.36 26.89
C THR A 112 7.54 -14.04 27.56
N LEU A 113 8.85 -13.77 27.66
CA LEU A 113 9.37 -12.51 28.20
C LEU A 113 9.06 -11.34 27.25
N ASP A 114 9.16 -11.56 25.94
CA ASP A 114 8.88 -10.54 24.93
C ASP A 114 7.42 -10.07 24.98
N ILE A 115 6.48 -11.03 25.04
CA ILE A 115 5.06 -10.68 25.19
C ILE A 115 4.77 -10.03 26.53
N GLY A 116 5.42 -10.48 27.62
CA GLY A 116 5.29 -9.85 28.93
C GLY A 116 5.76 -8.40 28.94
N ASN A 117 6.89 -8.10 28.31
CA ASN A 117 7.41 -6.73 28.18
C ASN A 117 6.50 -5.87 27.30
N TRP A 118 6.00 -6.42 26.19
CA TRP A 118 5.05 -5.74 25.32
C TRP A 118 3.73 -5.43 26.03
N MET A 119 3.17 -6.39 26.79
CA MET A 119 1.97 -6.20 27.59
C MET A 119 2.18 -5.16 28.69
N LYS A 120 3.32 -5.17 29.39
CA LYS A 120 3.66 -4.14 30.38
C LYS A 120 3.66 -2.73 29.79
N LEU A 121 4.23 -2.56 28.60
CA LEU A 121 4.23 -1.26 27.92
C LEU A 121 2.83 -0.85 27.47
N THR A 122 2.06 -1.79 26.93
CA THR A 122 0.72 -1.54 26.36
C THR A 122 -0.33 -1.29 27.43
N MET A 123 -0.20 -1.92 28.59
CA MET A 123 -1.17 -1.89 29.70
C MET A 123 -0.72 -1.02 30.87
N LYS A 124 0.38 -0.27 30.73
CA LYS A 124 0.98 0.51 31.82
C LYS A 124 -0.02 1.44 32.52
N ASP A 125 -0.92 2.03 31.75
CA ASP A 125 -1.89 3.02 32.21
C ASP A 125 -3.30 2.43 32.41
N PHE A 126 -3.45 1.10 32.37
CA PHE A 126 -4.74 0.45 32.61
C PHE A 126 -4.99 0.34 34.11
N HIS A 127 -6.09 0.94 34.58
CA HIS A 127 -6.48 0.96 35.99
C HIS A 127 -7.48 -0.14 36.36
N GLN A 128 -7.82 -1.01 35.41
CA GLN A 128 -8.75 -2.13 35.56
C GLN A 128 -8.14 -3.40 34.96
N GLU A 129 -8.75 -4.56 35.22
CA GLU A 129 -8.32 -5.82 34.60
C GLU A 129 -8.78 -5.85 33.14
N HIS A 130 -7.86 -6.11 32.20
CA HIS A 130 -8.20 -6.27 30.79
C HIS A 130 -7.81 -7.67 30.31
N LEU A 131 -8.75 -8.37 29.68
CA LEU A 131 -8.45 -9.57 28.91
C LEU A 131 -8.13 -9.15 27.47
N ILE A 132 -6.88 -9.32 27.04
CA ILE A 132 -6.43 -8.91 25.71
C ILE A 132 -6.10 -10.14 24.87
N ALA A 133 -6.73 -10.27 23.70
CA ALA A 133 -6.34 -11.24 22.69
C ALA A 133 -5.28 -10.63 21.76
N VAL A 134 -4.12 -11.27 21.68
CA VAL A 134 -3.03 -10.91 20.75
C VAL A 134 -3.03 -11.92 19.61
N PHE A 135 -3.15 -11.45 18.38
CA PHE A 135 -3.21 -12.28 17.18
C PHE A 135 -1.85 -12.29 16.51
N LEU A 136 -1.31 -13.48 16.30
CA LEU A 136 0.00 -13.71 15.71
C LEU A 136 -0.13 -14.34 14.32
N ASN A 137 0.82 -14.07 13.44
CA ASN A 137 1.02 -14.90 12.24
C ASN A 137 1.91 -16.12 12.55
N THR A 138 2.13 -16.97 11.55
CA THR A 138 2.99 -18.17 11.65
C THR A 138 4.46 -17.88 11.96
N LYS A 139 4.90 -16.62 11.83
CA LYS A 139 6.25 -16.16 12.19
C LYS A 139 6.29 -15.49 13.58
N ASN A 140 5.23 -15.59 14.38
CA ASN A 140 5.03 -14.94 15.68
C ASN A 140 5.07 -13.40 15.64
N GLU A 141 4.73 -12.80 14.51
CA GLU A 141 4.59 -11.35 14.38
C GLU A 141 3.17 -10.95 14.80
N ILE A 142 3.05 -9.92 15.63
CA ILE A 142 1.76 -9.45 16.12
C ILE A 142 1.03 -8.74 14.97
N LEU A 143 -0.09 -9.32 14.54
CA LEU A 143 -0.98 -8.77 13.52
C LEU A 143 -1.88 -7.68 14.09
N LYS A 144 -2.42 -7.93 15.28
CA LYS A 144 -3.35 -7.05 15.99
C LYS A 144 -3.49 -7.50 17.44
N HIS A 145 -3.94 -6.62 18.32
CA HIS A 145 -4.41 -6.97 19.65
C HIS A 145 -5.81 -6.37 19.87
N LYS A 146 -6.63 -7.02 20.71
CA LYS A 146 -7.99 -6.55 21.00
C LYS A 146 -8.31 -6.81 22.46
N ASN A 147 -8.83 -5.79 23.15
CA ASN A 147 -9.46 -5.96 24.46
C ASN A 147 -10.77 -6.75 24.26
N ILE A 148 -10.81 -7.96 24.80
CA ILE A 148 -11.95 -8.86 24.78
C ILE A 148 -12.88 -8.53 25.94
N PHE A 149 -12.32 -8.19 27.09
CA PHE A 149 -13.07 -7.84 28.28
C PHE A 149 -12.33 -6.77 29.08
N ILE A 150 -13.09 -5.89 29.72
CA ILE A 150 -12.62 -4.91 30.68
C ILE A 150 -13.39 -5.18 31.97
N GLY A 151 -12.67 -5.57 33.02
CA GLY A 151 -13.22 -5.79 34.34
C GLY A 151 -13.87 -4.53 34.88
N THR A 152 -15.15 -4.60 35.20
CA THR A 152 -15.80 -3.60 36.05
C THR A 152 -15.58 -3.96 37.51
N VAL A 153 -15.66 -2.96 38.37
CA VAL A 153 -15.22 -2.98 39.78
C VAL A 153 -15.85 -4.10 40.65
N ASN A 154 -16.90 -4.83 40.19
CA ASN A 154 -17.70 -5.69 41.07
C ASN A 154 -18.11 -7.11 40.59
N SER A 155 -17.62 -7.68 39.47
CA SER A 155 -17.64 -9.16 39.23
C SER A 155 -17.23 -9.55 37.81
N SER A 156 -16.68 -10.75 37.68
CA SER A 156 -16.44 -11.41 36.40
C SER A 156 -17.63 -12.33 36.04
N VAL A 157 -18.50 -11.89 35.14
CA VAL A 157 -19.44 -12.79 34.46
C VAL A 157 -19.04 -12.85 32.99
N ALA A 158 -18.15 -13.78 32.65
CA ALA A 158 -17.86 -14.11 31.26
C ALA A 158 -19.00 -14.98 30.72
N HIS A 159 -19.93 -14.38 29.97
CA HIS A 159 -21.00 -15.14 29.33
C HIS A 159 -20.45 -15.90 28.09
N PRO A 160 -20.66 -17.23 27.96
CA PRO A 160 -20.15 -18.03 26.84
C PRO A 160 -20.58 -17.62 25.43
N ARG A 161 -21.47 -16.62 25.30
CA ARG A 161 -21.92 -16.08 24.01
C ARG A 161 -20.97 -15.05 23.40
N GLU A 162 -20.04 -14.48 24.18
CA GLU A 162 -19.08 -13.49 23.66
C GLU A 162 -17.85 -14.12 23.01
N SER A 163 -17.49 -15.36 23.36
CA SER A 163 -16.35 -16.08 22.79
C SER A 163 -16.58 -16.51 21.33
N THR A 164 -17.83 -16.77 20.92
CA THR A 164 -18.15 -17.28 19.58
C THR A 164 -18.10 -16.21 18.48
N LYS A 165 -18.25 -14.92 18.82
CA LYS A 165 -18.25 -13.81 17.85
C LYS A 165 -16.88 -13.54 17.21
N CYS A 166 -15.79 -14.04 17.80
CA CYS A 166 -14.44 -13.89 17.24
C CYS A 166 -14.08 -14.95 16.18
N SER A 167 -14.91 -15.97 15.96
CA SER A 167 -14.61 -17.05 14.99
C SER A 167 -15.17 -16.84 13.58
N LEU A 168 -16.02 -15.82 13.37
CA LEU A 168 -16.68 -15.58 12.09
C LEU A 168 -16.32 -14.21 11.51
N LEU A 169 -15.06 -14.04 11.11
CA LEU A 169 -14.68 -13.01 10.14
C LEU A 169 -13.78 -13.63 9.07
N LYS A 170 -14.48 -14.19 8.07
CA LYS A 170 -14.16 -14.31 6.65
C LYS A 170 -13.01 -15.24 6.22
N ARG A 171 -13.43 -16.32 5.53
CA ARG A 171 -12.72 -16.86 4.34
C ARG A 171 -12.48 -15.74 3.32
#